data_AF-A0A0T9CXR5-F1
#
_entry.id   AF-A0A0T9CXR5-F1
#
_cell.length_a   1.000
_cell.length_b   1.000
_cell.length_c   1.000
_cell.angle_alpha   90.00
_cell.angle_beta   90.00
_cell.angle_gamma   90.00
#
_symmetry.space_group_name_H-M   'P 1'
#
loop_
_entity.id
_entity.type
_entity.pdbx_description
1 polymer ?
#
loop_
_entity_poly.entity_id
_entity_poly.type
_entity_poly.pdbx_seq_one_letter_code
_entity_poly.pdbx_strand_id
1 'polypeptide(L)' 'MLENFTPAERAEVPTICEQAADATELLIEQGMEPAQNRVHAW' A
#
# COMPACT_ATOMS: atom_id res chain seq x y z
N MET A 1 -9.68 8.47 16.28
CA MET A 1 -8.28 8.00 16.37
C MET A 1 -7.40 9.23 16.51
N LEU A 2 -6.75 9.43 17.67
CA LEU A 2 -5.79 10.52 17.91
C LEU A 2 -4.51 10.02 18.60
N GLU A 3 -4.44 8.72 18.91
CA GLU A 3 -3.26 8.11 19.50
C GLU A 3 -2.19 7.88 18.43
N ASN A 4 -0.93 8.02 18.82
CA ASN A 4 0.20 7.76 17.95
C ASN A 4 0.44 6.26 17.81
N PHE A 5 0.96 5.85 16.65
CA PHE A 5 1.53 4.52 16.47
C PHE A 5 2.64 4.22 17.48
N THR A 6 2.75 2.97 17.89
CA THR A 6 3.86 2.46 18.70
C THR A 6 5.19 2.53 17.93
N PRO A 7 6.35 2.48 18.61
CA PRO A 7 7.65 2.47 17.94
C PRO A 7 7.82 1.32 16.92
N ALA A 8 7.25 0.15 17.22
CA ALA A 8 7.31 -1.01 16.32
C ALA A 8 6.51 -0.76 15.04
N GLU A 9 5.28 -0.24 15.15
CA GLU A 9 4.44 0.08 13.99
C GLU A 9 5.05 1.20 13.12
N ARG A 10 5.62 2.24 13.75
CA ARG A 10 6.24 3.35 13.00
C ARG A 10 7.40 2.92 12.11
N ALA A 11 8.09 1.84 12.46
CA ALA A 11 9.17 1.31 11.63
C ALA A 11 8.66 0.75 10.29
N GLU A 12 7.41 0.27 10.24
CA GLU A 12 6.79 -0.33 9.04
C GLU A 12 6.12 0.71 8.13
N VAL A 13 5.75 1.87 8.67
CA VAL A 13 5.00 2.92 7.94
C VAL A 13 5.65 3.33 6.63
N PRO A 14 6.97 3.63 6.54
CA PRO A 14 7.57 4.05 5.28
C PRO A 14 7.40 3.01 4.17
N THR A 15 7.65 1.73 4.47
CA THR A 15 7.52 0.63 3.51
C THR A 15 6.08 0.49 3.00
N ILE A 16 5.09 0.61 3.90
CA ILE A 16 3.67 0.54 3.52
C ILE A 16 3.28 1.71 2.62
N CYS A 17 3.80 2.91 2.88
CA CYS A 17 3.53 4.08 2.03
C CYS A 17 4.05 3.89 0.60
N GLU A 18 5.25 3.32 0.42
CA GLU A 18 5.80 3.03 -0.91
C GLU A 18 4.97 1.98 -1.65
N GLN A 19 4.61 0.88 -0.97
CA GLN A 19 3.75 -0.16 -1.58
C GLN A 19 2.38 0.39 -2.02
N ALA A 20 1.82 1.34 -1.27
CA ALA A 20 0.56 2.00 -1.62
C ALA A 20 0.71 2.92 -2.84
N ALA A 21 1.87 3.58 -2.99
CA ALA A 21 2.18 4.37 -4.19
C ALA A 21 2.25 3.47 -5.43
N ASP A 22 3.04 2.40 -5.37
CA ASP A 22 3.19 1.43 -6.46
C ASP A 22 1.84 0.81 -6.88
N ALA A 23 0.99 0.45 -5.91
CA ALA A 23 -0.33 -0.09 -6.19
C ALA A 23 -1.26 0.92 -6.90
N THR A 24 -1.11 2.21 -6.60
CA THR A 24 -1.88 3.27 -7.25
C THR A 24 -1.43 3.48 -8.70
N GLU A 25 -0.12 3.41 -8.96
CA GLU A 25 0.43 3.46 -10.31
C GLU A 25 -0.06 2.27 -11.14
N LEU A 26 -0.02 1.07 -10.57
CA LEU A 26 -0.51 -0.16 -11.20
C LEU A 26 -1.98 -0.03 -11.64
N LEU A 27 -2.82 0.59 -10.82
CA LEU A 27 -4.24 0.81 -11.13
C LEU A 27 -4.41 1.73 -12.34
N ILE A 28 -3.62 2.80 -12.44
CA ILE A 28 -3.67 3.73 -13.57
C ILE A 28 -3.17 3.06 -14.86
N GLU A 29 -2.11 2.28 -14.77
CA GLU A 29 -1.47 1.66 -15.93
C GLU A 29 -2.24 0.47 -16.49
N GLN A 30 -2.81 -0.37 -15.63
CA GLN A 30 -3.35 -1.68 -16.02
C GLN A 30 -4.88 -1.75 -15.91
N GLY A 31 -5.52 -0.75 -15.31
CA GLY A 31 -6.95 -0.77 -15.01
C GLY A 31 -7.29 -1.69 -13.84
N MET A 32 -8.58 -1.73 -13.50
CA MET A 32 -9.07 -2.23 -12.21
C MET A 32 -8.79 -3.72 -11.98
N GLU A 33 -9.31 -4.59 -12.86
CA GLU A 33 -9.29 -6.04 -12.65
C GLU A 33 -7.86 -6.62 -12.64
N PRO A 34 -6.94 -6.25 -13.57
CA PRO A 34 -5.57 -6.74 -13.52
C PRO A 34 -4.78 -6.22 -12.29
N ALA A 35 -4.92 -4.94 -11.95
CA ALA A 35 -4.21 -4.35 -10.81
C ALA A 35 -4.67 -4.97 -9.49
N GLN A 36 -5.99 -5.15 -9.31
CA GLN A 36 -6.58 -5.77 -8.13
C GLN A 36 -6.11 -7.21 -7.96
N ASN A 37 -6.12 -8.02 -9.03
CA ASN A 37 -5.66 -9.41 -8.98
C ASN A 37 -4.20 -9.54 -8.54
N ARG A 38 -3.36 -8.56 -8.89
CA ARG A 38 -1.95 -8.55 -8.47
C ARG A 38 -1.79 -8.17 -7.01
N VAL A 39 -2.37 -7.05 -6.57
CA VAL A 39 -2.19 -6.54 -5.20
C VAL A 39 -2.85 -7.46 -4.16
N HIS A 40 -4.01 -8.05 -4.47
CA HIS A 40 -4.70 -8.96 -3.54
C HIS A 40 -3.98 -10.30 -3.34
N ALA A 41 -2.96 -10.60 -4.15
CA ALA A 41 -2.15 -11.81 -4.03
C ALA A 41 -0.79 -11.56 -3.35
N TRP A 42 -0.50 -10.32 -2.92
CA TRP A 42 0.71 -9.96 -2.18
C TRP A 42 0.66 -10.36 -0.71
#